data_AF-A0A7S2AY56-F1
#
_entry.id   AF-A0A7S2AY56-F1
#
_cell.length_a   1.000
_cell.length_b   1.000
_cell.length_c   1.000
_cell.angle_alpha   90.00
_cell.angle_beta   90.00
_cell.angle_gamma   90.00
#
_symmetry.space_group_name_H-M   'P 1'
#
loop_
_entity.id
_entity.type
_entity.pdbx_description
1 polymer ?
#
loop_
_entity_poly.entity_id
_entity_poly.type
_entity_poly.pdbx_seq_one_letter_code
_entity_poly.pdbx_strand_id
1 'polypeptide(L)'
;EEEQQQQQQQEEEERSTTTASNVAVANDASAAVVVEEELSTTQSTADRLRANEAELLERLYSFLRDDVPVTLEELDLLPDCMAALADPILCVVVGEFNAGKSTLLNALLGGAFLQEGILPTTNEVTELRYLAPERDERSGKVDFVSDVVRTSDGRFQRGIGAPVLKRMCLVDTPGTNVVLKRQKQLTEEYIPRADLVLFVVSADR
;
A
#
# COMPACT_ATOMS: atom_id res chain seq x y z
N GLU A 1 -50.94 -14.00 16.68
CA GLU A 1 -50.10 -12.91 16.15
C GLU A 1 -49.06 -12.44 17.17
N GLU A 2 -49.37 -12.38 18.47
CA GLU A 2 -48.39 -12.02 19.51
C GLU A 2 -47.29 -13.08 19.78
N GLU A 3 -47.60 -14.39 19.68
CA GLU A 3 -46.59 -15.46 19.90
C GLU A 3 -45.51 -15.52 18.80
N GLN A 4 -45.84 -15.15 17.55
CA GLN A 4 -44.86 -15.10 16.46
C GLN A 4 -43.90 -13.91 16.58
N GLN A 5 -44.33 -12.81 17.21
CA GLN A 5 -43.47 -11.65 17.48
C GLN A 5 -42.49 -11.91 18.62
N GLN A 6 -42.89 -12.67 19.64
CA GLN A 6 -41.98 -13.06 20.73
C GLN A 6 -40.91 -14.06 20.27
N GLN A 7 -41.25 -14.96 19.35
CA GLN A 7 -40.30 -15.94 18.83
C GLN A 7 -39.26 -15.30 17.88
N GLN A 8 -39.66 -14.28 17.10
CA GLN A 8 -38.71 -13.49 16.30
C GLN A 8 -37.80 -12.60 17.16
N GLN A 9 -38.29 -12.05 18.27
CA GLN A 9 -37.46 -11.26 19.19
C GLN A 9 -36.41 -12.13 19.93
N GLN A 10 -36.75 -13.37 20.28
CA GLN A 10 -35.78 -14.30 20.89
C GLN A 10 -34.72 -14.78 19.88
N GLU A 11 -35.07 -15.01 18.62
CA GLU A 11 -34.09 -15.37 17.57
C GLU A 11 -33.16 -14.19 17.20
N GLU A 12 -33.64 -12.95 17.29
CA GLU A 12 -32.80 -11.74 17.10
C GLU A 12 -31.86 -11.48 18.30
N GLU A 13 -32.30 -11.75 19.53
CA GLU A 13 -31.42 -11.68 20.71
C GLU A 13 -30.34 -12.77 20.70
N GLU A 14 -30.65 -14.01 20.30
CA GLU A 14 -29.63 -15.07 20.19
C GLU A 14 -28.61 -14.81 19.06
N ARG A 15 -29.05 -14.23 17.93
CA ARG A 15 -28.14 -13.77 16.85
C ARG A 15 -27.31 -12.55 17.28
N SER A 16 -27.88 -11.65 18.08
CA SER A 16 -27.15 -10.50 18.65
C SER A 16 -26.07 -10.96 19.63
N THR A 17 -26.35 -11.94 20.51
CA THR A 17 -25.35 -12.48 21.44
C THR A 17 -24.27 -13.32 20.75
N THR A 18 -24.59 -14.03 19.67
CA THR A 18 -23.61 -14.83 18.92
C THR A 18 -22.72 -13.94 18.04
N THR A 19 -23.25 -12.81 17.53
CA THR A 19 -22.48 -11.86 16.70
C THR A 19 -21.67 -10.88 17.56
N ALA A 20 -22.14 -10.54 18.77
CA ALA A 20 -21.38 -9.74 19.74
C ALA A 20 -20.13 -10.46 20.29
N SER A 21 -20.08 -11.79 20.21
CA SER A 21 -18.86 -12.55 20.55
C SER A 21 -17.72 -12.39 19.53
N ASN A 22 -17.98 -11.87 18.33
CA ASN A 22 -16.98 -11.71 17.27
C ASN A 22 -16.44 -10.28 17.10
N VAL A 23 -16.91 -9.31 17.91
CA VAL A 23 -16.46 -7.90 17.88
C VAL A 23 -15.76 -7.49 19.19
N ALA A 24 -15.50 -8.45 20.08
CA ALA A 24 -14.57 -8.23 21.17
C ALA A 24 -13.14 -8.18 20.59
N VAL A 25 -12.65 -6.95 20.44
CA VAL A 25 -11.24 -6.61 20.28
C VAL A 25 -10.43 -7.42 21.28
N ALA A 26 -9.80 -8.49 20.79
CA ALA A 26 -8.83 -9.26 21.53
C ALA A 26 -7.58 -8.38 21.67
N ASN A 27 -7.52 -7.60 22.74
CA ASN A 27 -6.30 -7.03 23.26
C ASN A 27 -5.49 -8.15 23.95
N ASP A 28 -5.16 -9.19 23.19
CA ASP A 28 -4.36 -10.32 23.64
C ASP A 28 -2.95 -10.16 23.08
N ALA A 29 -2.01 -9.86 23.97
CA ALA A 29 -0.59 -9.81 23.62
C ALA A 29 -0.10 -11.14 23.03
N SER A 30 -0.79 -12.26 23.29
CA SER A 30 -0.50 -13.55 22.66
C SER A 30 -0.86 -13.57 21.16
N ALA A 31 -1.97 -12.94 20.75
CA ALA A 31 -2.39 -12.87 19.35
C ALA A 31 -1.48 -11.95 18.53
N ALA A 32 -1.03 -10.83 19.11
CA ALA A 32 -0.05 -9.95 18.47
C ALA A 32 1.29 -10.65 18.24
N VAL A 33 1.76 -11.45 19.20
CA VAL A 33 3.02 -12.22 19.08
C VAL A 33 2.89 -13.34 18.04
N VAL A 34 1.77 -14.07 18.00
CA VAL A 34 1.52 -15.11 16.98
C VAL A 34 1.41 -14.49 15.58
N VAL A 35 0.74 -13.34 15.45
CA VAL A 35 0.65 -12.60 14.17
C VAL A 35 2.03 -12.08 13.74
N GLU A 36 2.86 -11.57 14.64
CA GLU A 36 4.22 -11.15 14.34
C GLU A 36 5.13 -12.33 13.93
N GLU A 37 5.00 -13.49 14.58
CA GLU A 37 5.79 -14.70 14.29
C GLU A 37 5.40 -15.30 12.93
N GLU A 38 4.10 -15.40 12.62
CA GLU A 38 3.61 -15.82 11.29
C GLU A 38 3.94 -14.81 10.19
N LEU A 39 3.84 -13.49 10.46
CA LEU A 39 4.29 -12.48 9.49
C LEU A 39 5.80 -12.59 9.25
N SER A 40 6.61 -12.83 10.27
CA SER A 40 8.07 -12.91 10.13
C SER A 40 8.53 -14.14 9.31
N THR A 41 7.88 -15.28 9.52
CA THR A 41 8.15 -16.53 8.80
C THR A 41 7.65 -16.47 7.36
N THR A 42 6.47 -15.91 7.14
CA THR A 42 5.93 -15.65 5.79
C THR A 42 6.81 -14.64 5.04
N GLN A 43 7.30 -13.61 5.71
CA GLN A 43 8.22 -12.62 5.13
C GLN A 43 9.56 -13.23 4.73
N SER A 44 10.18 -14.02 5.61
CA SER A 44 11.42 -14.75 5.30
C SER A 44 11.25 -15.64 4.07
N THR A 45 10.09 -16.27 3.94
CA THR A 45 9.78 -17.14 2.81
C THR A 45 9.60 -16.33 1.52
N ALA A 46 8.84 -15.24 1.57
CA ALA A 46 8.60 -14.36 0.41
C ALA A 46 9.90 -13.71 -0.09
N ASP A 47 10.76 -13.23 0.81
CA ASP A 47 12.03 -12.61 0.46
C ASP A 47 12.99 -13.63 -0.18
N ARG A 48 13.01 -14.87 0.34
CA ARG A 48 13.75 -15.98 -0.29
C ARG A 48 13.23 -16.34 -1.67
N LEU A 49 11.91 -16.37 -1.85
CA LEU A 49 11.30 -16.66 -3.16
C LEU A 49 11.66 -15.59 -4.19
N ARG A 50 11.54 -14.31 -3.83
CA ARG A 50 11.96 -13.19 -4.70
C ARG A 50 13.44 -13.25 -5.05
N ALA A 51 14.31 -13.54 -4.07
CA ALA A 51 15.74 -13.66 -4.32
C ALA A 51 16.06 -14.81 -5.29
N ASN A 52 15.42 -15.97 -5.10
CA ASN A 52 15.59 -17.11 -6.00
C ASN A 52 15.07 -16.81 -7.42
N GLU A 53 13.93 -16.14 -7.53
CA GLU A 53 13.34 -15.75 -8.82
C GLU A 53 14.24 -14.77 -9.57
N ALA A 54 14.75 -13.75 -8.88
CA ALA A 54 15.71 -12.81 -9.44
C ALA A 54 16.99 -13.51 -9.94
N GLU A 55 17.54 -14.43 -9.16
CA GLU A 55 18.73 -15.21 -9.56
C GLU A 55 18.46 -16.07 -10.79
N LEU A 56 17.30 -16.73 -10.85
CA LEU A 56 16.92 -17.56 -12.00
C LEU A 56 16.72 -16.72 -13.27
N LEU A 57 16.09 -15.55 -13.15
CA LEU A 57 15.89 -14.64 -14.27
C LEU A 57 17.22 -14.03 -14.74
N GLU A 58 18.13 -13.68 -13.84
CA GLU A 58 19.46 -13.20 -14.20
C GLU A 58 20.25 -14.26 -14.97
N ARG A 59 20.21 -15.52 -14.50
CA ARG A 59 20.84 -16.65 -15.17
C ARG A 59 20.23 -16.92 -16.54
N LEU A 60 18.91 -16.87 -16.65
CA LEU A 60 18.22 -17.01 -17.93
C LEU A 60 18.58 -15.88 -18.89
N TYR A 61 18.61 -14.64 -18.41
CA TYR A 61 18.97 -13.46 -19.19
C TYR A 61 20.41 -13.55 -19.72
N SER A 62 21.38 -13.92 -18.87
CA SER A 62 22.77 -14.14 -19.31
C SER A 62 22.86 -15.25 -20.36
N PHE A 63 22.21 -16.40 -20.13
CA PHE A 63 22.19 -17.49 -21.11
C PHE A 63 21.63 -17.04 -22.46
N LEU A 64 20.48 -16.36 -22.46
CA LEU A 64 19.85 -15.89 -23.70
C LEU A 64 20.67 -14.83 -24.43
N ARG A 65 21.39 -13.98 -23.69
CA ARG A 65 22.24 -12.92 -24.26
C ARG A 65 23.56 -13.45 -24.81
N ASP A 66 24.18 -14.39 -24.10
CA ASP A 66 25.57 -14.79 -24.34
C ASP A 66 25.68 -16.07 -25.18
N ASP A 67 24.74 -17.02 -25.02
CA ASP A 67 24.84 -18.37 -25.60
C ASP A 67 23.86 -18.60 -26.77
N VAL A 68 22.84 -17.75 -26.94
CA VAL A 68 21.84 -17.93 -28.00
C VAL A 68 22.02 -16.84 -29.08
N PRO A 69 22.33 -17.20 -30.34
CA PRO A 69 22.51 -16.24 -31.42
C PRO A 69 21.15 -15.74 -31.94
N VAL A 70 20.42 -14.99 -31.10
CA VAL A 70 19.15 -14.37 -31.46
C VAL A 70 19.19 -12.91 -31.01
N THR A 71 19.05 -12.00 -31.96
CA THR A 71 18.68 -10.61 -31.67
C THR A 71 17.20 -10.58 -31.35
N LEU A 72 16.87 -10.79 -30.08
CA LEU A 72 15.53 -10.58 -29.53
C LEU A 72 15.49 -9.16 -28.95
N GLU A 73 14.81 -8.24 -29.62
CA GLU A 73 14.52 -6.90 -29.07
C GLU A 73 13.78 -7.00 -27.71
N GLU A 74 13.08 -8.11 -27.48
CA GLU A 74 12.37 -8.42 -26.24
C GLU A 74 13.31 -8.72 -25.05
N LEU A 75 14.59 -9.02 -25.28
CA LEU A 75 15.55 -9.23 -24.19
C LEU A 75 15.80 -7.95 -23.38
N ASP A 76 15.65 -6.78 -24.00
CA ASP A 76 15.78 -5.50 -23.31
C ASP A 76 14.62 -5.25 -22.31
N LEU A 77 13.52 -6.02 -22.40
CA LEU A 77 12.40 -5.96 -21.45
C LEU A 77 12.67 -6.76 -20.16
N LEU A 78 13.57 -7.75 -20.19
CA LEU A 78 13.88 -8.59 -19.03
C LEU A 78 14.50 -7.79 -17.87
N PRO A 79 15.46 -6.87 -18.08
CA PRO A 79 15.94 -5.98 -17.04
C PRO A 79 14.83 -5.19 -16.35
N ASP A 80 13.84 -4.69 -17.10
CA ASP A 80 12.71 -3.96 -16.55
C ASP A 80 11.80 -4.87 -15.71
N CYS A 81 11.55 -6.11 -16.16
CA CYS A 81 10.81 -7.10 -15.38
C CYS A 81 11.55 -7.48 -14.08
N MET A 82 12.88 -7.66 -14.14
CA MET A 82 13.71 -7.94 -12.98
C MET A 82 13.72 -6.78 -11.98
N ALA A 83 13.77 -5.54 -12.48
CA ALA A 83 13.66 -4.35 -11.64
C ALA A 83 12.28 -4.27 -10.95
N ALA A 84 11.21 -4.59 -11.68
CA ALA A 84 9.86 -4.63 -11.14
C ALA A 84 9.66 -5.69 -10.04
N LEU A 85 10.36 -6.83 -10.09
CA LEU A 85 10.34 -7.85 -9.04
C LEU A 85 10.97 -7.38 -7.72
N ALA A 86 11.88 -6.41 -7.79
CA ALA A 86 12.51 -5.81 -6.62
C ALA A 86 11.70 -4.63 -6.05
N ASP A 87 10.68 -4.15 -6.77
CA ASP A 87 9.89 -3.00 -6.34
C ASP A 87 8.93 -3.39 -5.19
N PRO A 88 8.73 -2.48 -4.20
CA PRO A 88 7.71 -2.66 -3.17
C PRO A 88 6.29 -2.79 -3.74
N ILE A 89 5.42 -3.51 -3.04
CA ILE A 89 3.99 -3.68 -3.41
C ILE A 89 3.34 -2.32 -3.61
N LEU A 90 2.80 -2.05 -4.79
CA LEU A 90 2.10 -0.81 -5.11
C LEU A 90 0.66 -0.86 -4.61
N CYS A 91 0.38 -0.12 -3.54
CA CYS A 91 -0.96 0.01 -2.96
C CYS A 91 -1.56 1.38 -3.27
N VAL A 92 -2.61 1.38 -4.09
CA VAL A 92 -3.30 2.60 -4.51
C VAL A 92 -4.53 2.84 -3.65
N VAL A 93 -4.56 3.96 -2.92
CA VAL A 93 -5.70 4.32 -2.07
C VAL A 93 -6.63 5.25 -2.84
N VAL A 94 -7.87 4.82 -3.04
CA VAL A 94 -8.89 5.53 -3.82
C VAL A 94 -10.13 5.80 -2.98
N GLY A 95 -10.90 6.83 -3.32
CA GLY A 95 -12.12 7.18 -2.61
C GLY A 95 -12.49 8.65 -2.74
N GLU A 96 -13.69 9.00 -2.31
CA GLU A 96 -14.21 10.37 -2.39
C GLU A 96 -13.35 11.38 -1.63
N PHE A 97 -13.46 12.66 -2.02
CA PHE A 97 -12.89 13.73 -1.23
C PHE A 97 -13.45 13.71 0.20
N ASN A 98 -12.58 13.86 1.18
CA ASN A 98 -12.92 13.80 2.61
C ASN A 98 -13.45 12.42 3.11
N ALA A 99 -13.13 11.32 2.41
CA ALA A 99 -13.46 9.96 2.87
C ALA A 99 -12.55 9.43 3.99
N GLY A 100 -11.60 10.23 4.51
CA GLY A 100 -10.63 9.79 5.52
C GLY A 100 -9.39 9.08 4.97
N LYS A 101 -9.11 9.18 3.67
CA LYS A 101 -7.93 8.55 3.03
C LYS A 101 -6.61 8.95 3.70
N SER A 102 -6.37 10.24 3.92
CA SER A 102 -5.12 10.71 4.53
C SER A 102 -5.00 10.26 5.99
N THR A 103 -6.11 10.19 6.73
CA THR A 103 -6.16 9.64 8.09
C THR A 103 -5.83 8.14 8.09
N LEU A 104 -6.39 7.37 7.16
CA LEU A 104 -6.07 5.95 6.99
C LEU A 104 -4.59 5.76 6.65
N LEU A 105 -4.05 6.55 5.71
CA LEU A 105 -2.64 6.50 5.33
C LEU A 105 -1.72 6.85 6.51
N ASN A 106 -2.03 7.89 7.29
CA ASN A 106 -1.27 8.23 8.49
C ASN A 106 -1.30 7.09 9.52
N ALA A 107 -2.45 6.44 9.72
CA ALA A 107 -2.56 5.28 10.58
C ALA A 107 -1.70 4.09 10.08
N LEU A 108 -1.73 3.80 8.77
CA LEU A 108 -0.90 2.76 8.14
C LEU A 108 0.60 3.06 8.25
N LEU A 109 0.98 4.33 8.13
CA LEU A 109 2.35 4.80 8.26
C LEU A 109 2.84 4.81 9.72
N GLY A 110 1.93 4.67 10.70
CA GLY A 110 2.24 4.73 12.12
C GLY A 110 2.55 6.14 12.63
N GLY A 111 2.12 7.19 11.92
CA GLY A 111 2.40 8.58 12.28
C GLY A 111 1.69 9.60 11.39
N ALA A 112 1.65 10.85 11.84
CA ALA A 112 1.04 11.95 11.10
C ALA A 112 2.04 12.56 10.10
N PHE A 113 2.04 12.07 8.87
CA PHE A 113 2.97 12.49 7.80
C PHE A 113 2.29 13.30 6.68
N LEU A 114 1.00 13.03 6.45
CA LEU A 114 0.17 13.67 5.45
C LEU A 114 -0.72 14.73 6.09
N GLN A 115 -0.98 15.83 5.38
CA GLN A 115 -1.91 16.86 5.84
C GLN A 115 -3.34 16.32 5.84
N GLU A 116 -4.04 16.50 6.95
CA GLU A 116 -5.46 16.16 7.12
C GLU A 116 -6.31 17.43 7.02
N GLY A 117 -7.45 17.39 6.31
CA GLY A 117 -8.34 18.54 6.21
C GLY A 117 -9.38 18.49 5.10
N ILE A 118 -10.36 19.41 5.18
CA ILE A 118 -11.50 19.58 4.26
C ILE A 118 -11.18 20.35 2.97
N LEU A 119 -9.94 20.81 2.80
CA LEU A 119 -9.44 21.39 1.54
C LEU A 119 -8.73 20.28 0.75
N PRO A 120 -8.68 20.32 -0.60
CA PRO A 120 -7.89 19.37 -1.39
C PRO A 120 -6.44 19.34 -0.87
N THR A 121 -6.08 18.32 -0.09
CA THR A 121 -4.78 18.23 0.59
C THR A 121 -3.66 17.78 -0.35
N THR A 122 -4.02 17.20 -1.51
CA THR A 122 -3.09 16.82 -2.57
C THR A 122 -3.57 17.39 -3.90
N ASN A 123 -2.70 18.14 -4.60
CA ASN A 123 -3.01 18.67 -5.93
C ASN A 123 -2.68 17.65 -7.05
N GLU A 124 -1.83 16.67 -6.75
CA GLU A 124 -1.23 15.69 -7.65
C GLU A 124 -1.20 14.30 -6.98
N VAL A 125 -1.26 13.23 -7.79
CA VAL A 125 -1.07 11.85 -7.29
C VAL A 125 0.37 11.69 -6.82
N THR A 126 0.57 11.29 -5.57
CA THR A 126 1.89 11.22 -4.95
C THR A 126 2.20 9.80 -4.47
N GLU A 127 3.34 9.25 -4.92
CA GLU A 127 3.88 7.99 -4.40
C GLU A 127 4.65 8.24 -3.10
N LEU A 128 4.29 7.54 -2.04
CA LEU A 128 4.98 7.55 -0.77
C LEU A 128 5.95 6.37 -0.75
N ARG A 129 7.26 6.67 -0.67
CA ARG A 129 8.34 5.67 -0.70
C ARG A 129 9.18 5.73 0.56
N TYR A 130 9.85 4.64 0.88
CA TYR A 130 10.71 4.59 2.05
C TYR A 130 11.87 5.58 1.94
N LEU A 131 12.07 6.36 3.00
CA LEU A 131 13.25 7.19 3.21
C LEU A 131 14.04 6.62 4.39
N ALA A 132 15.32 6.30 4.17
CA ALA A 132 16.20 6.04 5.30
C ALA A 132 16.35 7.33 6.11
N PRO A 133 16.04 7.34 7.42
CA PRO A 133 16.19 8.55 8.22
C PRO A 133 17.67 8.96 8.26
N GLU A 134 17.99 10.07 7.62
CA GLU A 134 19.34 10.63 7.66
C GLU A 134 19.41 11.69 8.75
N ARG A 135 20.51 11.65 9.51
CA ARG A 135 20.80 12.68 10.50
C ARG A 135 21.51 13.80 9.77
N ASP A 136 20.90 14.98 9.76
CA ASP A 136 21.58 16.19 9.32
C ASP A 136 22.73 16.47 10.30
N GLU A 137 23.97 16.39 9.81
CA GLU A 137 25.18 16.60 10.60
C GLU A 137 25.29 18.03 11.15
N ARG A 138 24.64 19.02 10.51
CA ARG A 138 24.71 20.43 10.91
C ARG A 138 23.63 20.81 11.91
N SER A 139 22.40 20.32 11.73
CA SER A 139 21.28 20.64 12.62
C SER A 139 21.05 19.60 13.72
N GLY A 140 21.64 18.40 13.59
CA GLY A 140 21.44 17.28 14.49
C GLY A 140 20.02 16.70 14.46
N LYS A 141 19.15 17.20 13.56
CA LYS A 141 17.78 16.72 13.37
C LYS A 141 17.78 15.50 12.45
N VAL A 142 16.81 14.63 12.67
CA VAL A 142 16.51 13.51 11.78
C VAL A 142 15.22 13.87 11.06
N ASP A 143 15.31 14.05 9.75
CA ASP A 143 14.12 14.29 8.94
C ASP A 143 13.56 12.94 8.51
N PHE A 144 12.32 12.70 8.92
CA PHE A 144 11.57 11.49 8.57
C PHE A 144 10.75 11.67 7.29
N VAL A 145 10.79 12.86 6.68
CA VAL A 145 9.95 13.20 5.53
C VAL A 145 10.74 14.08 4.58
N SER A 146 10.80 13.70 3.31
CA SER A 146 11.39 14.54 2.26
C SER A 146 10.36 15.53 1.69
N ASP A 147 10.87 16.53 0.98
CA ASP A 147 10.07 17.29 0.03
C ASP A 147 9.52 16.38 -1.08
N VAL A 148 8.46 16.85 -1.73
CA VAL A 148 7.89 16.18 -2.90
C VAL A 148 8.79 16.48 -4.10
N VAL A 149 9.28 15.43 -4.75
CA VAL A 149 10.15 15.50 -5.91
C VAL A 149 9.41 14.95 -7.13
N ARG A 150 9.64 15.56 -8.30
CA ARG A 150 9.15 15.03 -9.57
C ARG A 150 10.22 14.16 -10.20
N THR A 151 9.91 12.89 -10.45
CA THR A 151 10.81 11.93 -11.09
C THR A 151 10.93 12.16 -12.60
N SER A 152 11.91 11.52 -13.23
CA SER A 152 12.18 11.65 -14.67
C SER A 152 11.02 11.18 -15.55
N ASP A 153 10.24 10.20 -15.08
CA ASP A 153 9.00 9.71 -15.70
C ASP A 153 7.78 10.61 -15.45
N GLY A 154 7.96 11.73 -14.71
CA GLY A 154 6.97 12.76 -14.51
C GLY A 154 6.04 12.55 -13.30
N ARG A 155 6.25 11.49 -12.50
CA ARG A 155 5.49 11.21 -11.27
C ARG A 155 5.97 12.06 -10.11
N PHE A 156 5.13 12.18 -9.08
CA PHE A 156 5.48 12.85 -7.83
C PHE A 156 5.77 11.81 -6.76
N GLN A 157 6.90 11.95 -6.09
CA GLN A 157 7.33 11.05 -5.03
C GLN A 157 7.66 11.83 -3.75
N ARG A 158 7.32 11.23 -2.61
CA ARG A 158 7.69 11.73 -1.29
C ARG A 158 8.29 10.60 -0.46
N GLY A 159 9.49 10.84 0.06
CA GLY A 159 10.16 9.93 0.98
C GLY A 159 9.58 10.08 2.39
N ILE A 160 9.24 8.96 3.03
CA ILE A 160 8.79 8.89 4.42
C ILE A 160 9.54 7.76 5.15
N GLY A 161 10.04 8.06 6.35
CA GLY A 161 10.77 7.15 7.24
C GLY A 161 9.90 6.14 7.97
N ALA A 162 8.82 5.67 7.33
CA ALA A 162 7.90 4.68 7.89
C ALA A 162 8.35 3.26 7.47
N PRO A 163 8.61 2.33 8.41
CA PRO A 163 9.10 0.99 8.08
C PRO A 163 8.19 0.20 7.13
N VAL A 164 6.87 0.46 7.16
CA VAL A 164 5.90 -0.15 6.26
C VAL A 164 6.27 0.08 4.78
N LEU A 165 6.84 1.26 4.47
CA LEU A 165 7.19 1.64 3.10
C LEU A 165 8.41 0.91 2.54
N LYS A 166 9.15 0.15 3.36
CA LYS A 166 10.20 -0.75 2.85
C LYS A 166 9.62 -1.88 2.01
N ARG A 167 8.33 -2.19 2.19
CA ARG A 167 7.64 -3.34 1.59
C ARG A 167 6.49 -2.93 0.69
N MET A 168 5.97 -1.71 0.85
CA MET A 168 4.93 -1.17 0.00
C MET A 168 5.22 0.26 -0.43
N CYS A 169 4.79 0.60 -1.64
CA CYS A 169 4.66 1.95 -2.12
C CYS A 169 3.19 2.35 -1.97
N LEU A 170 2.90 3.40 -1.19
CA LEU A 170 1.53 3.89 -1.03
C LEU A 170 1.29 5.03 -2.01
N VAL A 171 0.21 4.97 -2.78
CA VAL A 171 -0.19 6.07 -3.65
C VAL A 171 -1.29 6.85 -2.95
N ASP A 172 -0.96 8.08 -2.55
CA ASP A 172 -1.95 9.04 -2.08
C ASP A 172 -2.60 9.72 -3.28
N THR A 173 -3.92 9.58 -3.38
CA THR A 173 -4.70 10.12 -4.49
C THR A 173 -5.51 11.33 -4.03
N PRO A 174 -5.53 12.41 -4.82
CA PRO A 174 -6.43 13.53 -4.56
C PRO A 174 -7.89 13.06 -4.55
N GLY A 175 -8.69 13.59 -3.63
CA GLY A 175 -10.11 13.24 -3.56
C GLY A 175 -10.84 13.46 -4.88
N THR A 176 -11.74 12.54 -5.24
CA THR A 176 -12.28 12.38 -6.60
C THR A 176 -13.29 13.44 -7.07
N ASN A 177 -13.33 14.62 -6.45
CA ASN A 177 -14.18 15.73 -6.90
C ASN A 177 -13.57 16.46 -8.11
N VAL A 178 -13.70 15.80 -9.27
CA VAL A 178 -13.67 16.30 -10.64
C VAL A 178 -12.48 17.20 -11.03
N VAL A 179 -11.42 16.56 -11.54
CA VAL A 179 -10.60 17.06 -12.65
C VAL A 179 -10.27 15.86 -13.55
N LEU A 180 -10.73 15.87 -14.81
CA LEU A 180 -10.58 14.75 -15.77
C LEU A 180 -9.16 14.18 -15.85
N LYS A 181 -8.14 15.03 -15.70
CA LYS A 181 -6.72 14.63 -15.75
C LYS A 181 -6.32 13.68 -14.60
N ARG A 182 -6.92 13.84 -13.41
CA ARG A 182 -6.60 13.04 -12.20
C ARG A 182 -7.26 11.67 -12.22
N GLN A 183 -8.51 11.60 -12.66
CA GLN A 183 -9.21 10.34 -12.89
C GLN A 183 -8.51 9.54 -14.00
N LYS A 184 -7.99 10.22 -15.03
CA LYS A 184 -7.19 9.59 -16.07
C LYS A 184 -5.91 8.98 -15.52
N GLN A 185 -5.09 9.75 -14.79
CA GLN A 185 -3.85 9.21 -14.18
C GLN A 185 -4.15 8.04 -13.23
N LEU A 186 -5.17 8.15 -12.39
CA LEU A 186 -5.52 7.08 -11.47
C LEU A 186 -5.96 5.80 -12.19
N THR A 187 -6.87 5.90 -13.15
CA THR A 187 -7.48 4.74 -13.83
C THR A 187 -6.61 4.17 -14.96
N GLU A 188 -5.79 4.97 -15.63
CA GLU A 188 -4.95 4.53 -16.75
C GLU A 188 -3.49 4.28 -16.37
N GLU A 189 -2.94 4.98 -15.36
CA GLU A 189 -1.51 4.87 -15.03
C GLU A 189 -1.25 4.05 -13.75
N TYR A 190 -2.08 4.23 -12.70
CA TYR A 190 -1.83 3.60 -11.40
C TYR A 190 -2.63 2.31 -11.17
N ILE A 191 -3.94 2.33 -11.39
CA ILE A 191 -4.81 1.16 -11.15
C ILE A 191 -4.37 -0.07 -11.97
N PRO A 192 -4.01 0.04 -13.27
CA PRO A 192 -3.59 -1.14 -14.05
C PRO A 192 -2.27 -1.75 -13.57
N ARG A 193 -1.47 -0.99 -12.82
CA ARG A 193 -0.18 -1.42 -12.25
C ARG A 193 -0.25 -1.73 -10.76
N ALA A 194 -1.39 -1.48 -10.12
CA ALA A 194 -1.54 -1.64 -8.69
C ALA A 194 -1.58 -3.14 -8.33
N ASP A 195 -0.78 -3.52 -7.34
CA ASP A 195 -0.87 -4.84 -6.73
C ASP A 195 -2.06 -4.91 -5.76
N LEU A 196 -2.40 -3.77 -5.15
CA LEU A 196 -3.52 -3.61 -4.23
C LEU A 196 -4.23 -2.28 -4.48
N VAL A 197 -5.56 -2.30 -4.50
CA VAL A 197 -6.39 -1.10 -4.52
C VAL A 197 -7.24 -1.07 -3.25
N LEU A 198 -7.05 -0.03 -2.43
CA LEU A 198 -7.85 0.21 -1.22
C LEU A 198 -8.91 1.25 -1.51
N PHE A 199 -10.18 0.82 -1.52
CA PHE A 199 -11.32 1.72 -1.70
C PHE A 199 -11.83 2.22 -0.34
N VAL A 200 -11.73 3.52 -0.10
CA VAL A 200 -12.10 4.15 1.17
C VAL A 200 -13.42 4.89 1.01
N VAL A 201 -14.38 4.52 1.84
CA VAL A 201 -15.69 5.16 1.96
C VAL A 201 -15.88 5.72 3.36
N SER A 202 -16.56 6.87 3.45
CA SER A 202 -16.99 7.39 4.75
C SER A 202 -18.19 6.59 5.26
N ALA A 203 -18.25 6.30 6.55
CA ALA A 203 -19.41 5.68 7.18
C ALA A 203 -20.59 6.65 7.35
N ASP A 204 -20.33 7.95 7.32
CA ASP A 204 -21.35 9.00 7.49
C ASP A 204 -22.16 9.27 6.20
N ARG A 205 -21.83 8.60 5.09
CA ARG A 205 -22.45 8.77 3.77
C ARG A 205 -23.15 7.50 3.28
#